data_AF-A0A847WTR3-F1
#
_entry.id   AF-A0A847WTR3-F1
#
_cell.length_a   1.000
_cell.length_b   1.000
_cell.length_c   1.000
_cell.angle_alpha   90.00
_cell.angle_beta   90.00
_cell.angle_gamma   90.00
#
_symmetry.space_group_name_H-M   'P 1'
#
loop_
_entity.id
_entity.type
_entity.pdbx_description
1 polymer ?
#
loop_
_entity_poly.entity_id
_entity_poly.type
_entity_poly.pdbx_seq_one_letter_code
_entity_poly.pdbx_strand_id
1 'polypeptide(L)'
;MQRRHSKVSRIDSPYMNQYDAHMERQRKRKRLLKRRLILFGAIVIISFSSLFTYHLSQRGLYAEKKAQYEMLQQEKQELLAEESALIEEIKLLEDESYVLRIAKTNYFFTEEGEIVFKLLEEAPAY
;
A
#
# COMPACT_ATOMS: atom_id res chain seq x y z
N MET A 1 52.08 13.08 -22.71
CA MET A 1 51.86 14.54 -22.54
C MET A 1 53.20 15.21 -22.21
N GLN A 2 53.75 15.98 -23.15
CA GLN A 2 55.03 16.69 -23.01
C GLN A 2 54.94 17.80 -21.95
N ARG A 3 55.89 17.85 -21.01
CA ARG A 3 56.03 18.93 -20.03
C ARG A 3 56.64 20.15 -20.73
N ARG A 4 55.86 21.23 -20.85
CA ARG A 4 56.35 22.56 -21.27
C ARG A 4 57.36 23.06 -20.23
N HIS A 5 58.64 23.09 -20.58
CA HIS A 5 59.66 23.80 -19.82
C HIS A 5 59.55 25.30 -20.10
N SER A 6 59.32 26.10 -19.07
CA SER A 6 59.33 27.56 -19.14
C SER A 6 60.76 28.08 -19.30
N LYS A 7 60.99 28.96 -20.29
CA LYS A 7 62.30 29.55 -20.64
C LYS A 7 62.85 30.62 -19.66
N VAL A 8 62.26 30.77 -18.48
CA VAL A 8 62.62 31.81 -17.49
C VAL A 8 62.94 31.15 -16.16
N SER A 9 64.12 31.45 -15.59
CA SER A 9 64.53 30.91 -14.29
C SER A 9 63.74 31.59 -13.16
N ARG A 10 63.36 30.82 -12.15
CA ARG A 10 62.69 31.36 -10.97
C ARG A 10 63.69 32.21 -10.17
N ILE A 11 63.19 33.26 -9.54
CA ILE A 11 64.00 34.12 -8.65
C ILE A 11 64.29 33.31 -7.38
N ASP A 12 65.56 33.05 -7.12
CA ASP A 12 66.02 32.39 -5.89
C ASP A 12 66.10 33.44 -4.77
N SER A 13 65.03 33.52 -3.97
CA SER A 13 64.94 34.47 -2.86
C SER A 13 64.15 33.85 -1.70
N PRO A 14 64.55 34.13 -0.43
CA PRO A 14 63.79 33.72 0.75
C PRO A 14 62.32 34.13 0.70
N TYR A 15 62.02 35.28 0.11
CA TYR A 15 60.64 35.75 -0.09
C TYR A 15 59.85 34.81 -1.01
N MET A 16 60.46 34.36 -2.10
CA MET A 16 59.81 33.52 -3.09
C MET A 16 59.53 32.12 -2.54
N ASN A 17 60.42 31.60 -1.69
CA ASN A 17 60.19 30.36 -0.94
C ASN A 17 59.01 30.47 0.04
N GLN A 18 58.88 31.60 0.74
CA GLN A 18 57.74 31.84 1.65
C GLN A 18 56.41 31.97 0.89
N TYR A 19 56.43 32.67 -0.27
CA TYR A 19 55.28 32.80 -1.15
C TYR A 19 54.81 31.45 -1.68
N ASP A 20 55.74 30.64 -2.20
CA ASP A 20 55.44 29.29 -2.71
C ASP A 20 54.87 28.39 -1.60
N ALA A 21 55.48 28.40 -0.41
CA ALA A 21 54.97 27.65 0.74
C ALA A 21 53.55 28.10 1.14
N HIS A 22 53.25 29.40 1.08
CA HIS A 22 51.91 29.92 1.35
C HIS A 22 50.90 29.47 0.27
N MET A 23 51.27 29.53 -1.00
CA MET A 23 50.44 29.08 -2.12
C MET A 23 50.17 27.57 -2.05
N GLU A 24 51.15 26.75 -1.70
CA GLU A 24 50.96 25.31 -1.50
C GLU A 24 50.02 25.01 -0.34
N ARG A 25 50.17 25.70 0.80
CA ARG A 25 49.24 25.58 1.94
C ARG A 25 47.81 25.90 1.53
N GLN A 26 47.60 26.99 0.78
CA GLN A 26 46.28 27.35 0.28
C GLN A 26 45.71 26.30 -0.68
N ARG A 27 46.52 25.80 -1.63
CA ARG A 27 46.11 24.74 -2.57
C ARG A 27 45.73 23.45 -1.84
N LYS A 28 46.50 23.05 -0.83
CA LYS A 28 46.21 21.88 0.01
C LYS A 28 44.88 22.05 0.75
N ARG A 29 44.66 23.21 1.38
CA ARG A 29 43.38 23.54 2.06
C ARG A 29 42.19 23.47 1.10
N LYS A 30 42.28 24.09 -0.08
CA LYS A 30 41.22 24.04 -1.11
C LYS A 30 40.95 22.62 -1.60
N ARG A 31 42.00 21.80 -1.80
CA ARG A 31 41.84 20.39 -2.21
C ARG A 31 41.13 19.56 -1.16
N LEU A 32 41.50 19.72 0.12
CA LEU A 32 40.85 19.01 1.22
C LEU A 32 39.38 19.44 1.38
N LEU A 33 39.08 20.73 1.25
CA LEU A 33 37.71 21.24 1.29
C LEU A 33 36.87 20.64 0.16
N LYS A 34 37.36 20.66 -1.09
CA LYS A 34 36.66 20.06 -2.23
C LYS A 34 36.39 18.57 -2.01
N ARG A 35 37.35 17.81 -1.47
CA ARG A 35 37.16 16.39 -1.15
C ARG A 35 36.04 16.18 -0.11
N ARG A 36 35.99 17.00 0.94
CA ARG A 36 34.91 16.95 1.94
C ARG A 36 33.55 17.28 1.32
N LEU A 37 33.48 18.32 0.49
CA LEU A 37 32.23 18.71 -0.19
C LEU A 37 31.74 17.64 -1.16
N ILE A 38 32.64 16.98 -1.90
CA ILE A 38 32.27 15.85 -2.77
C ILE A 38 31.72 14.69 -1.95
N LEU A 39 32.35 14.36 -0.81
CA LEU A 39 31.86 13.31 0.08
C LEU A 39 30.46 13.65 0.63
N PHE A 40 30.27 14.86 1.13
CA PHE A 40 28.96 15.31 1.62
C PHE A 40 27.91 15.32 0.50
N GLY A 41 28.28 15.80 -0.69
CA GLY A 41 27.39 15.78 -1.85
C GLY A 41 26.98 14.35 -2.24
N ALA A 42 27.91 13.40 -2.22
CA ALA A 42 27.61 11.99 -2.48
C ALA A 42 26.64 11.42 -1.44
N ILE A 43 26.85 11.72 -0.15
CA ILE A 43 25.94 11.30 0.92
C ILE A 43 24.54 11.87 0.68
N VAL A 44 24.42 13.17 0.40
CA VAL A 44 23.12 13.82 0.14
C VAL A 44 22.43 13.17 -1.06
N ILE A 45 23.14 12.91 -2.16
CA ILE A 45 22.56 12.26 -3.35
C ILE A 45 22.06 10.86 -3.01
N ILE A 46 22.84 10.06 -2.27
CA ILE A 46 22.45 8.71 -1.87
C ILE A 46 21.20 8.76 -0.98
N SER A 47 21.21 9.61 0.05
CA SER A 47 20.07 9.78 0.96
C SER A 47 18.82 10.24 0.22
N PHE A 48 18.94 11.26 -0.64
CA PHE A 48 17.81 11.77 -1.41
C PHE A 48 17.28 10.74 -2.39
N SER A 49 18.16 10.00 -3.08
CA SER A 49 17.76 8.93 -4.00
C SER A 49 17.00 7.83 -3.26
N SER A 50 17.47 7.42 -2.08
CA SER A 50 16.80 6.41 -1.26
C SER A 50 15.43 6.88 -0.77
N LEU A 51 15.31 8.12 -0.30
CA LEU A 51 14.03 8.68 0.12
C LEU A 51 13.07 8.82 -1.06
N PHE A 52 13.57 9.25 -2.22
CA PHE A 52 12.77 9.41 -3.42
C PHE A 52 12.21 8.08 -3.94
N THR A 53 13.05 7.03 -4.01
CA THR A 53 12.59 5.70 -4.43
C THR A 53 11.61 5.10 -3.44
N TYR A 54 11.86 5.26 -2.13
CA TYR A 54 10.93 4.84 -1.07
C TYR A 54 9.57 5.54 -1.19
N HIS A 55 9.56 6.86 -1.40
CA HIS A 55 8.32 7.62 -1.53
C HIS A 55 7.54 7.25 -2.79
N LEU A 56 8.23 6.93 -3.90
CA LEU A 56 7.57 6.46 -5.12
C LEU A 56 6.92 5.07 -4.93
N SER A 57 7.61 4.13 -4.28
CA SER A 57 7.06 2.79 -4.05
C SER A 57 5.89 2.79 -3.05
N GLN A 58 5.90 3.72 -2.10
CA GLN A 58 4.84 3.84 -1.10
C GLN A 58 3.47 4.21 -1.70
N ARG A 59 3.43 4.94 -2.83
CA ARG A 59 2.16 5.33 -3.48
C ARG A 59 1.38 4.14 -4.03
N GLY A 60 2.06 3.24 -4.73
CA GLY A 60 1.45 2.03 -5.27
C GLY A 60 0.96 1.10 -4.16
N LEU A 61 1.84 0.87 -3.17
CA LEU A 61 1.51 0.03 -2.01
C LEU A 61 0.32 0.57 -1.21
N TYR A 62 0.23 1.90 -1.05
CA TYR A 62 -0.89 2.51 -0.35
C TYR A 62 -2.21 2.32 -1.11
N ALA A 63 -2.21 2.54 -2.42
CA ALA A 63 -3.41 2.34 -3.25
C ALA A 63 -3.90 0.89 -3.21
N GLU A 64 -2.98 -0.07 -3.33
CA GLU A 64 -3.30 -1.51 -3.22
C GLU A 64 -3.89 -1.86 -1.85
N LYS A 65 -3.25 -1.42 -0.76
CA LYS A 65 -3.75 -1.65 0.59
C LYS A 65 -5.11 -1.01 0.84
N LYS A 66 -5.35 0.18 0.28
CA LYS A 66 -6.64 0.86 0.40
C LYS A 66 -7.74 0.07 -0.32
N ALA A 67 -7.48 -0.40 -1.53
CA ALA A 67 -8.43 -1.23 -2.27
C ALA A 67 -8.74 -2.54 -1.53
N GLN A 68 -7.71 -3.24 -1.02
CA GLN A 68 -7.89 -4.44 -0.21
C GLN A 68 -8.73 -4.16 1.04
N TYR A 69 -8.46 -3.05 1.73
CA TYR A 69 -9.23 -2.64 2.90
C TYR A 69 -10.71 -2.39 2.56
N GLU A 70 -11.00 -1.69 1.48
CA GLU A 70 -12.38 -1.43 1.04
C GLU A 70 -13.12 -2.72 0.68
N MET A 71 -12.46 -3.65 -0.03
CA MET A 71 -13.03 -4.97 -0.35
C MET A 71 -13.33 -5.80 0.90
N LEU A 72 -12.36 -5.91 1.82
CA LEU A 72 -12.53 -6.64 3.09
C LEU A 72 -13.64 -6.03 3.96
N GLN A 73 -13.80 -4.70 3.91
CA GLN A 73 -14.85 -4.02 4.64
C GLN A 73 -16.23 -4.32 4.07
N GLN A 74 -16.36 -4.41 2.73
CA GLN A 74 -17.59 -4.83 2.07
C GLN A 74 -17.93 -6.29 2.38
N GLU A 75 -16.96 -7.20 2.23
CA GLU A 75 -17.12 -8.62 2.55
C GLU A 75 -17.56 -8.81 4.01
N LYS A 76 -16.96 -8.06 4.94
CA LYS A 76 -17.36 -8.07 6.35
C LYS A 76 -18.82 -7.63 6.52
N GLN A 77 -19.27 -6.60 5.82
CA GLN A 77 -20.66 -6.12 5.92
C GLN A 77 -21.64 -7.15 5.37
N GLU A 78 -21.31 -7.80 4.26
CA GLU A 78 -22.10 -8.89 3.67
C GLU A 78 -22.23 -10.07 4.64
N LEU A 79 -21.11 -10.52 5.23
CA LEU A 79 -21.11 -11.59 6.22
C LEU A 79 -21.91 -11.26 7.48
N LEU A 80 -21.87 -10.01 7.96
CA LEU A 80 -22.69 -9.59 9.10
C LEU A 80 -24.19 -9.57 8.78
N ALA A 81 -24.55 -9.20 7.55
CA ALA A 81 -25.94 -9.23 7.11
C ALA A 81 -26.43 -10.68 6.97
N GLU A 82 -25.61 -11.56 6.40
CA GLU A 82 -25.88 -12.99 6.30
C GLU A 82 -26.02 -13.64 7.68
N GLU A 83 -25.09 -13.34 8.62
CA GLU A 83 -25.16 -13.79 10.00
C GLU A 83 -26.49 -13.38 10.66
N SER A 84 -26.89 -12.11 10.51
CA SER A 84 -28.16 -11.63 11.06
C SER A 84 -29.37 -12.35 10.46
N ALA A 85 -29.38 -12.58 9.15
CA ALA A 85 -30.46 -13.29 8.46
C ALA A 85 -30.55 -14.75 8.92
N LEU A 86 -29.41 -15.44 9.05
CA LEU A 86 -29.34 -16.81 9.55
C LEU A 86 -29.81 -16.91 11.00
N ILE A 87 -29.46 -15.96 11.86
CA ILE A 87 -29.94 -15.92 13.25
C ILE A 87 -31.47 -15.75 13.30
N GLU A 88 -32.02 -14.88 12.45
CA GLU A 88 -33.47 -14.72 12.33
C GLU A 88 -34.13 -16.01 11.84
N GLU A 89 -33.58 -16.65 10.82
CA GLU A 89 -34.08 -17.92 10.30
C GLU A 89 -34.05 -19.03 11.37
N ILE A 90 -32.95 -19.16 12.12
CA ILE A 90 -32.86 -20.10 13.24
C ILE A 90 -33.99 -19.85 14.24
N LYS A 91 -34.21 -18.59 14.63
CA LYS A 91 -35.26 -18.21 15.58
C LYS A 91 -36.67 -18.56 15.06
N LEU A 92 -36.91 -18.37 13.77
CA LEU A 92 -38.18 -18.75 13.14
C LEU A 92 -38.34 -20.27 13.09
N LEU A 93 -37.27 -21.01 12.80
CA LEU A 93 -37.30 -22.47 12.75
C LEU A 93 -37.39 -23.13 14.13
N GLU A 94 -36.99 -22.45 15.20
CA GLU A 94 -37.26 -22.87 16.58
C GLU A 94 -38.72 -22.66 17.01
N ASP A 95 -39.48 -21.80 16.31
CA ASP A 95 -40.90 -21.57 16.57
C ASP A 95 -41.76 -22.66 15.91
N GLU A 96 -42.38 -23.51 16.74
CA GLU A 96 -43.24 -24.61 16.30
C GLU A 96 -44.39 -24.13 15.41
N SER A 97 -44.98 -22.96 15.69
CA SER A 97 -46.08 -22.43 14.88
C SER A 97 -45.63 -22.01 13.48
N TYR A 98 -44.40 -21.50 13.37
CA TYR A 98 -43.78 -21.16 12.10
C TYR A 98 -43.47 -22.42 11.28
N VAL A 99 -42.89 -23.45 11.92
CA VAL A 99 -42.58 -24.74 11.28
C VAL A 99 -43.85 -25.45 10.84
N LEU A 100 -44.90 -25.46 11.67
CA LEU A 100 -46.20 -26.04 11.32
C LEU A 100 -46.80 -25.34 10.10
N ARG A 101 -46.69 -24.00 10.01
CA ARG A 101 -47.12 -23.25 8.83
C ARG A 101 -46.35 -23.65 7.57
N ILE A 102 -45.04 -23.87 7.67
CA ILE A 102 -44.23 -24.41 6.55
C ILE A 102 -44.72 -25.81 6.18
N ALA A 103 -44.95 -26.69 7.15
CA ALA A 103 -45.45 -28.05 6.90
C ALA A 103 -46.81 -28.03 6.18
N LYS A 104 -47.74 -27.19 6.64
CA LYS A 104 -49.07 -27.04 6.01
C LYS A 104 -48.97 -26.44 4.59
N THR A 105 -48.14 -25.41 4.40
CA THR A 105 -48.06 -24.67 3.12
C THR A 105 -47.24 -25.40 2.06
N ASN A 106 -46.05 -25.90 2.42
CA ASN A 106 -45.09 -26.45 1.47
C ASN A 106 -45.19 -27.98 1.35
N TYR A 107 -45.68 -28.66 2.40
CA TYR A 107 -45.75 -30.11 2.48
C TYR A 107 -47.18 -30.66 2.64
N PHE A 108 -48.20 -29.79 2.59
CA PHE A 108 -49.61 -30.16 2.71
C PHE A 108 -49.91 -31.00 3.97
N PHE A 109 -49.20 -30.75 5.07
CA PHE A 109 -49.46 -31.38 6.36
C PHE A 109 -50.87 -31.02 6.85
N THR A 110 -51.57 -31.98 7.45
CA THR A 110 -52.94 -31.82 7.96
C THR A 110 -53.10 -32.52 9.28
N GLU A 111 -53.83 -31.90 10.20
CA GLU A 111 -54.27 -32.54 11.44
C GLU A 111 -55.63 -33.20 11.27
N GLU A 112 -56.01 -34.01 12.25
CA GLU A 112 -57.25 -34.79 12.21
C GLU A 112 -58.48 -33.85 12.14
N GLY A 113 -59.24 -33.96 11.05
CA GLY A 113 -60.40 -33.11 10.76
C GLY A 113 -60.13 -31.92 9.82
N GLU A 114 -58.88 -31.67 9.40
CA GLU A 114 -58.55 -30.67 8.39
C GLU A 114 -58.67 -31.25 6.95
N ILE A 115 -59.12 -30.44 5.97
CA ILE A 115 -59.23 -30.83 4.55
C ILE A 115 -58.35 -29.89 3.72
N VAL A 116 -57.42 -30.44 2.93
CA VAL A 116 -56.54 -29.67 2.03
C VAL A 116 -57.12 -29.62 0.61
N PHE A 117 -57.19 -28.40 0.07
CA PHE A 117 -57.57 -28.16 -1.31
C PHE A 117 -56.32 -27.74 -2.11
N LYS A 118 -55.95 -28.54 -3.11
CA LYS A 118 -54.92 -28.16 -4.07
C LYS A 118 -55.57 -27.37 -5.20
N LEU A 119 -55.33 -26.07 -5.24
CA LEU A 119 -55.74 -25.24 -6.37
C LEU A 119 -54.85 -25.60 -7.57
N LEU A 120 -55.46 -26.05 -8.66
CA LEU A 120 -54.77 -26.20 -9.93
C LEU A 120 -54.68 -24.79 -10.55
N GLU A 121 -53.47 -24.33 -10.85
CA GLU A 121 -53.26 -22.99 -11.47
C GLU A 121 -53.92 -22.87 -12.85
N GLU A 122 -54.30 -23.98 -13.49
CA GLU A 122 -55.11 -23.99 -14.71
C GLU A 122 -56.32 -24.93 -14.53
N ALA A 123 -57.52 -24.35 -14.60
CA ALA A 123 -58.75 -25.12 -14.76
C ALA A 123 -58.73 -25.84 -16.12
N PRO A 124 -59.15 -27.12 -16.23
CA PRO A 124 -59.31 -27.74 -17.53
C PRO A 124 -60.34 -26.93 -18.32
N ALA A 125 -59.89 -26.35 -19.44
CA ALA A 125 -60.76 -25.70 -20.42
C ALA A 125 -61.64 -26.79 -21.04
N TYR A 126 -62.85 -26.96 -20.50
CA TYR A 126 -63.92 -27.73 -21.12
C TYR A 126 -64.86 -26.79 -21.86
#